data_AF-A0A956R6H9-F1
#
_entry.id   AF-A0A956R6H9-F1
#
_cell.length_a   1.000
_cell.length_b   1.000
_cell.length_c   1.000
_cell.angle_alpha   90.00
_cell.angle_beta   90.00
_cell.angle_gamma   90.00
#
_symmetry.space_group_name_H-M   'P 1'
#
loop_
_entity.id
_entity.type
_entity.pdbx_description
1 polymer ?
#
loop_
_entity_poly.entity_id
_entity_poly.type
_entity_poly.pdbx_seq_one_letter_code
_entity_poly.pdbx_strand_id
1 'polypeptide(L)'
;MRRRTIELCVGLGLLLGPLGYALTLEPEVVEVVEVVEMVEMVEVAPAPVPAAERVTPTVEPEPEPGVELKPESEPEPESAEIAPMTQAFTPLPFAFVTKAGLLLSTDAQPSWGKGRLRAHRGPGEFRAAKRADAAAIPEALWAQRGRTFDLYDAEGKVCTARLGELSILAQHDGPSLFDLYHGSMEDYDEDEYETFDRQDHPPAEIRAKVWAHASTPDYESAWLVAEVVGDGSCQGALWARDSALPPPALLQPRDEPSQLSARRLAAHDASPELAAMKTAYDQWRTELGAPEGTHYEPWETLAREHPATVRTWHDERGAAVLTELRFGKPSEYCSSDPATMLTSLDRVVDGRFEATEHAIDPIAVFDADLDGQYELLYRNADDGEVADLVSETLAQRWDVDEVFYCPC
;
A
#
# COMPACT_ATOMS: atom_id res chain seq x y z
N MET A 1 4.66 26.72 48.73
CA MET A 1 3.20 26.62 48.44
C MET A 1 2.69 27.62 47.40
N ARG A 2 3.12 28.90 47.35
CA ARG A 2 2.57 29.90 46.40
C ARG A 2 2.81 29.68 44.89
N ARG A 3 3.84 28.92 44.47
CA ARG A 3 4.13 28.69 43.04
C ARG A 3 3.18 27.69 42.37
N ARG A 4 2.82 26.61 43.06
CA ARG A 4 1.92 25.57 42.50
C ARG A 4 0.50 26.08 42.22
N THR A 5 0.02 27.05 43.00
CA THR A 5 -1.30 27.65 42.79
C THR A 5 -1.35 28.52 41.53
N ILE A 6 -0.24 29.17 41.16
CA ILE A 6 -0.17 30.02 39.98
C ILE A 6 -0.09 29.17 38.70
N GLU A 7 0.68 28.08 38.72
CA GLU A 7 0.78 27.14 37.59
C GLU A 7 -0.56 26.46 37.30
N LEU A 8 -1.32 26.07 38.35
CA LEU A 8 -2.65 25.47 38.19
C LEU A 8 -3.65 26.45 37.58
N CYS A 9 -3.66 27.72 38.01
CA CYS A 9 -4.58 28.73 37.47
C CYS A 9 -4.25 29.11 36.02
N VAL A 10 -2.97 29.16 35.65
CA VAL A 10 -2.55 29.45 34.26
C VAL A 10 -2.88 28.27 33.34
N GLY A 11 -2.66 27.03 33.80
CA GLY A 11 -3.02 25.83 33.04
C GLY A 11 -4.53 25.71 32.80
N LEU A 12 -5.35 26.00 33.82
CA LEU A 12 -6.82 25.96 33.68
C LEU A 12 -7.36 27.04 32.73
N GLY A 13 -6.75 28.24 32.75
CA GLY A 13 -7.15 29.34 31.87
C GLY A 13 -6.86 29.07 30.39
N LEU A 14 -5.76 28.37 30.08
CA LEU A 14 -5.41 27.99 28.70
C LEU A 14 -6.29 26.88 28.15
N LEU A 15 -6.77 25.95 29.00
CA LEU A 15 -7.66 24.87 28.58
C LEU A 15 -9.12 25.31 28.39
N LEU A 16 -9.62 26.21 29.24
CA LEU A 16 -11.04 26.60 29.23
C LEU A 16 -11.36 27.77 28.29
N GLY A 17 -10.35 28.58 27.93
CA GLY A 17 -10.52 29.72 27.02
C GLY A 17 -11.08 29.33 25.63
N PRO A 18 -10.49 28.33 24.93
CA PRO A 18 -10.97 27.91 23.61
C PRO A 18 -12.38 27.32 23.64
N LEU A 19 -12.73 26.58 24.71
CA LEU A 19 -14.05 25.98 24.86
C LEU A 19 -15.14 27.05 25.09
N GLY A 20 -14.83 28.08 25.88
CA GLY A 20 -15.72 29.23 26.06
C GLY A 20 -15.93 30.01 24.76
N TYR A 21 -14.89 30.17 23.94
CA TYR A 21 -14.99 30.84 22.63
C TYR A 21 -15.82 30.03 21.63
N ALA A 22 -15.62 28.71 21.57
CA ALA A 22 -16.40 27.82 20.70
C ALA A 22 -17.90 27.85 21.01
N LEU A 23 -18.28 28.02 22.27
CA LEU A 23 -19.69 28.15 22.69
C LEU A 23 -20.32 29.53 22.38
N THR A 24 -19.52 30.52 21.98
CA THR A 24 -20.00 31.85 21.58
C THR A 24 -20.12 32.04 20.07
N LEU A 25 -19.67 31.05 19.28
CA LEU A 25 -19.87 31.08 17.83
C LEU A 25 -21.32 30.68 17.54
N GLU A 26 -22.13 31.64 17.11
CA GLU A 26 -23.46 31.37 16.58
C GLU A 26 -23.31 30.47 15.34
N PRO A 27 -24.08 29.37 15.23
CA PRO A 27 -23.99 28.48 14.08
C PRO A 27 -24.39 29.25 12.82
N GLU A 28 -23.47 29.33 11.88
CA GLU A 28 -23.71 29.91 10.56
C GLU A 28 -24.73 29.01 9.85
N VAL A 29 -25.96 29.52 9.71
CA VAL A 29 -27.02 28.84 8.96
C VAL A 29 -26.64 28.93 7.48
N VAL A 30 -25.99 27.89 6.98
CA VAL A 30 -25.73 27.73 5.55
C VAL A 30 -27.07 27.40 4.89
N GLU A 31 -27.68 28.39 4.24
CA GLU A 31 -28.81 28.19 3.34
C GLU A 31 -28.34 27.34 2.16
N VAL A 32 -28.68 26.04 2.19
CA VAL A 32 -28.50 25.15 1.06
C VAL A 32 -29.52 25.54 0.00
N VAL A 33 -29.10 26.33 -0.98
CA VAL A 33 -29.89 26.60 -2.18
C VAL A 33 -29.87 25.34 -3.03
N GLU A 34 -30.95 24.58 -2.97
CA GLU A 34 -31.20 23.42 -3.82
C GLU A 34 -31.45 23.90 -5.26
N VAL A 35 -30.40 23.90 -6.08
CA VAL A 35 -30.50 24.15 -7.52
C VAL A 35 -30.93 22.84 -8.17
N VAL A 36 -32.24 22.68 -8.38
CA VAL A 36 -32.82 21.62 -9.20
C VAL A 36 -32.54 21.95 -10.66
N GLU A 37 -31.43 21.45 -11.18
CA GLU A 37 -31.12 21.52 -12.61
C GLU A 37 -31.90 20.41 -13.34
N MET A 38 -33.01 20.80 -13.97
CA MET A 38 -33.74 19.93 -14.89
C MET A 38 -32.91 19.71 -16.15
N VAL A 39 -32.19 18.59 -16.21
CA VAL A 39 -31.56 18.13 -17.45
C VAL A 39 -32.63 17.46 -18.32
N GLU A 40 -33.06 18.19 -19.35
CA GLU A 40 -33.90 17.70 -20.43
C GLU A 40 -33.10 16.67 -21.25
N MET A 41 -33.50 15.39 -21.16
CA MET A 41 -32.91 14.33 -21.98
C MET A 41 -33.33 14.49 -23.43
N VAL A 42 -32.43 15.02 -24.25
CA VAL A 42 -32.55 14.98 -25.71
C VAL A 42 -32.17 13.58 -26.19
N GLU A 43 -33.16 12.84 -26.68
CA GLU A 43 -32.99 11.54 -27.32
C GLU A 43 -32.27 11.72 -28.67
N VAL A 44 -30.97 11.42 -28.70
CA VAL A 44 -30.15 11.47 -29.92
C VAL A 44 -30.31 10.15 -30.68
N ALA A 45 -30.93 10.20 -31.85
CA ALA A 45 -31.05 9.06 -32.76
C ALA A 45 -29.66 8.54 -33.21
N PRO A 46 -29.46 7.22 -33.29
CA PRO A 46 -28.18 6.65 -33.69
C PRO A 46 -27.87 6.92 -35.17
N ALA A 47 -26.66 7.40 -35.44
CA ALA A 47 -26.12 7.56 -36.78
C ALA A 47 -25.93 6.20 -37.48
N PRO A 48 -26.14 6.11 -38.80
CA PRO A 48 -25.96 4.87 -39.55
C PRO A 48 -24.48 4.47 -39.63
N VAL A 49 -24.20 3.21 -39.29
CA VAL A 49 -22.89 2.57 -39.41
C VAL A 49 -22.51 2.44 -40.89
N PRO A 50 -21.34 2.94 -41.34
CA PRO A 50 -20.88 2.73 -42.71
C PRO A 50 -20.51 1.27 -42.94
N ALA A 51 -20.96 0.73 -44.08
CA ALA A 51 -20.72 -0.64 -44.51
C ALA A 51 -19.21 -0.90 -44.70
N ALA A 52 -18.72 -1.99 -44.10
CA ALA A 52 -17.35 -2.45 -44.27
C ALA A 52 -17.07 -2.83 -45.73
N GLU A 53 -16.11 -2.13 -46.34
CA GLU A 53 -15.60 -2.38 -47.67
C GLU A 53 -14.68 -3.62 -47.62
N ARG A 54 -15.07 -4.68 -48.33
CA ARG A 54 -14.27 -5.91 -48.49
C ARG A 54 -13.03 -5.59 -49.32
N VAL A 55 -11.88 -5.52 -48.67
CA VAL A 55 -10.56 -5.55 -49.34
C VAL A 55 -10.29 -6.98 -49.79
N THR A 56 -10.27 -7.21 -51.09
CA THR A 56 -9.77 -8.44 -51.71
C THR A 56 -8.25 -8.51 -51.62
N PRO A 57 -7.64 -9.68 -51.34
CA PRO A 57 -6.20 -9.82 -51.30
C PRO A 57 -5.60 -9.71 -52.71
N THR A 58 -4.71 -8.73 -52.90
CA THR A 58 -3.88 -8.58 -54.10
C THR A 58 -2.78 -9.64 -54.07
N VAL A 59 -2.75 -10.47 -55.11
CA VAL A 59 -1.74 -11.49 -55.36
C VAL A 59 -0.41 -10.82 -55.73
N GLU A 60 0.63 -11.10 -54.95
CA GLU A 60 2.01 -10.67 -55.18
C GLU A 60 2.66 -11.56 -56.26
N PRO A 61 3.25 -10.98 -57.34
CA PRO A 61 3.94 -11.75 -58.36
C PRO A 61 5.37 -12.16 -57.94
N GLU A 62 5.68 -13.41 -58.26
CA GLU A 62 6.96 -14.10 -58.12
C GLU A 62 8.11 -13.34 -58.82
N PRO A 63 9.27 -13.11 -58.16
CA PRO A 63 10.40 -12.43 -58.79
C PRO A 63 11.24 -13.39 -59.65
N GLU A 64 11.49 -12.98 -60.90
CA GLU A 64 12.43 -13.62 -61.83
C GLU A 64 13.87 -13.58 -61.30
N PRO A 65 14.69 -14.64 -61.54
CA PRO A 65 16.09 -14.64 -61.19
C PRO A 65 16.95 -14.05 -62.29
N GLY A 66 17.82 -13.10 -61.92
CA GLY A 66 19.04 -12.82 -62.69
C GLY A 66 19.22 -11.36 -63.12
N VAL A 67 19.78 -10.55 -62.23
CA VAL A 67 20.62 -9.41 -62.63
C VAL A 67 21.88 -9.42 -61.76
N GLU A 68 22.99 -9.73 -62.41
CA GLU A 68 24.34 -9.66 -61.89
C GLU A 68 24.74 -8.17 -61.78
N LEU A 69 24.72 -7.62 -60.58
CA LEU A 69 25.18 -6.25 -60.31
C LEU A 69 26.67 -6.27 -59.93
N LYS A 70 27.44 -5.50 -60.71
CA LYS A 70 28.85 -5.16 -60.49
C LYS A 70 29.07 -4.51 -59.11
N PRO A 71 30.25 -4.70 -58.49
CA PRO A 71 30.57 -4.09 -57.20
C PRO A 71 30.80 -2.57 -57.39
N GLU A 72 29.88 -1.78 -56.85
CA GLU A 72 30.06 -0.35 -56.65
C GLU A 72 30.74 -0.14 -55.30
N SER A 73 31.82 0.64 -55.33
CA SER A 73 32.75 0.91 -54.25
C SER A 73 32.09 1.44 -52.98
N GLU A 74 32.36 0.73 -51.88
CA GLU A 74 32.01 1.04 -50.50
C GLU A 74 32.65 2.38 -50.05
N PRO A 75 31.87 3.41 -49.68
CA PRO A 75 32.43 4.57 -49.00
C PRO A 75 32.80 4.21 -47.56
N GLU A 76 34.02 4.55 -47.16
CA GLU A 76 34.50 4.43 -45.79
C GLU A 76 33.49 5.04 -44.81
N PRO A 77 33.07 4.33 -43.75
CA PRO A 77 32.21 4.91 -42.74
C PRO A 77 32.99 6.00 -42.00
N GLU A 78 32.58 7.23 -42.24
CA GLU A 78 32.89 8.39 -41.42
C GLU A 78 32.65 8.02 -39.96
N SER A 79 33.71 8.05 -39.17
CA SER A 79 33.73 7.71 -37.75
C SER A 79 32.70 8.56 -37.02
N ALA A 80 31.48 8.03 -36.89
CA ALA A 80 30.47 8.57 -35.99
C ALA A 80 31.10 8.64 -34.59
N GLU A 81 31.33 9.86 -34.14
CA GLU A 81 31.61 10.18 -32.75
C GLU A 81 30.50 9.51 -31.94
N ILE A 82 30.83 8.38 -31.30
CA ILE A 82 29.93 7.68 -30.40
C ILE A 82 29.64 8.67 -29.27
N ALA A 83 28.51 9.36 -29.35
CA ALA A 83 27.96 10.09 -28.21
C ALA A 83 28.01 9.14 -27.00
N PRO A 84 28.48 9.60 -25.83
CA PRO A 84 28.58 8.73 -24.67
C PRO A 84 27.23 8.05 -24.50
N MET A 85 27.23 6.72 -24.50
CA MET A 85 26.05 5.93 -24.18
C MET A 85 25.59 6.40 -22.81
N THR A 86 24.60 7.28 -22.78
CA THR A 86 23.77 7.53 -21.61
C THR A 86 23.21 6.16 -21.27
N GLN A 87 23.82 5.50 -20.29
CA GLN A 87 23.30 4.26 -19.75
C GLN A 87 21.83 4.50 -19.46
N ALA A 88 20.97 3.66 -20.05
CA ALA A 88 19.52 3.80 -19.91
C ALA A 88 19.18 3.66 -18.42
N PHE A 89 18.81 4.78 -17.80
CA PHE A 89 18.31 4.79 -16.44
C PHE A 89 17.01 4.01 -16.40
N THR A 90 16.87 3.11 -15.43
CA THR A 90 15.58 2.47 -15.17
C THR A 90 14.80 3.40 -14.23
N PRO A 91 13.73 4.06 -14.71
CA PRO A 91 12.85 4.81 -13.82
C PRO A 91 12.20 3.83 -12.84
N LEU A 92 11.94 4.30 -11.62
CA LEU A 92 11.23 3.49 -10.61
C LEU A 92 9.73 3.78 -10.76
N PRO A 93 8.93 2.81 -11.25
CA PRO A 93 7.50 3.01 -11.43
C PRO A 93 6.79 3.21 -10.08
N PHE A 94 7.36 2.63 -9.02
CA PHE A 94 6.83 2.66 -7.68
C PHE A 94 7.96 2.54 -6.63
N ALA A 95 7.78 3.17 -5.48
CA ALA A 95 8.58 3.02 -4.27
C ALA A 95 7.75 3.41 -3.04
N PHE A 96 7.92 2.74 -1.90
CA PHE A 96 7.21 3.11 -0.66
C PHE A 96 7.80 4.35 -0.02
N VAL A 97 6.92 5.18 0.54
CA VAL A 97 7.30 6.28 1.40
C VAL A 97 7.19 5.80 2.84
N THR A 98 8.31 5.83 3.55
CA THR A 98 8.37 5.45 4.96
C THR A 98 8.72 6.69 5.78
N LYS A 99 8.60 6.59 7.11
CA LYS A 99 9.12 7.65 8.00
C LYS A 99 10.65 7.77 7.98
N ALA A 100 11.35 6.75 7.47
CA ALA A 100 12.79 6.79 7.22
C ALA A 100 13.13 7.45 5.87
N GLY A 101 12.16 7.69 5.00
CA GLY A 101 12.34 8.21 3.65
C GLY A 101 11.82 7.24 2.59
N LEU A 102 12.23 7.42 1.34
CA LEU A 102 11.80 6.59 0.23
C LEU A 102 12.58 5.27 0.19
N LEU A 103 11.87 4.14 0.24
CA LEU A 103 12.46 2.80 0.18
C LEU A 103 12.82 2.46 -1.28
N LEU A 104 14.12 2.30 -1.56
CA LEU A 104 14.62 2.00 -2.89
C LEU A 104 14.93 0.51 -3.10
N SER A 105 15.19 -0.25 -2.02
CA SER A 105 15.47 -1.69 -2.07
C SER A 105 15.36 -2.30 -0.68
N THR A 106 14.69 -3.45 -0.59
CA THR A 106 14.63 -4.32 0.60
C THR A 106 15.78 -5.34 0.62
N ASP A 107 16.44 -5.59 -0.52
CA ASP A 107 17.59 -6.50 -0.65
C ASP A 107 18.92 -5.82 -0.31
N ALA A 108 18.87 -4.73 0.46
CA ALA A 108 20.07 -3.97 0.75
C ALA A 108 20.95 -4.74 1.72
N GLN A 109 22.25 -4.68 1.51
CA GLN A 109 23.20 -5.36 2.39
C GLN A 109 23.83 -4.37 3.37
N PRO A 110 24.08 -4.75 4.64
CA PRO A 110 24.83 -3.90 5.57
C PRO A 110 26.23 -3.52 5.04
N SER A 111 26.81 -4.36 4.18
CA SER A 111 28.09 -4.09 3.51
C SER A 111 28.04 -2.87 2.59
N TRP A 112 26.86 -2.44 2.15
CA TRP A 112 26.66 -1.22 1.36
C TRP A 112 26.75 0.06 2.21
N GLY A 113 26.81 -0.06 3.54
CA GLY A 113 26.87 1.07 4.46
C GLY A 113 28.30 1.40 4.91
N LYS A 114 28.64 2.69 4.96
CA LYS A 114 29.94 3.18 5.46
C LYS A 114 29.84 4.16 6.62
N GLY A 115 30.94 4.26 7.37
CA GLY A 115 31.09 5.18 8.48
C GLY A 115 30.49 4.67 9.79
N ARG A 116 30.18 5.60 10.69
CA ARG A 116 29.68 5.29 12.04
C ARG A 116 28.19 4.96 12.00
N LEU A 117 27.76 4.07 12.90
CA LEU A 117 26.36 3.82 13.16
C LEU A 117 25.70 5.07 13.73
N ARG A 118 24.52 5.40 13.20
CA ARG A 118 23.65 6.47 13.69
C ARG A 118 22.28 5.91 14.01
N ALA A 119 21.57 6.59 14.90
CA ALA A 119 20.12 6.41 14.98
C ALA A 119 19.51 6.90 13.65
N HIS A 120 18.54 6.17 13.13
CA HIS A 120 17.71 6.68 12.04
C HIS A 120 16.60 7.54 12.62
N ARG A 121 16.16 8.58 11.88
CA ARG A 121 14.96 9.33 12.23
C ARG A 121 13.72 8.50 11.89
N GLY A 122 12.73 8.53 12.76
CA GLY A 122 11.49 7.80 12.56
C GLY A 122 11.09 7.06 13.83
N PRO A 123 9.80 6.79 14.01
CA PRO A 123 9.31 5.89 15.02
C PRO A 123 9.62 4.45 14.59
N GLY A 124 9.96 3.61 15.57
CA GLY A 124 10.57 2.28 15.40
C GLY A 124 11.57 2.05 16.52
N GLU A 125 11.38 0.99 17.29
CA GLU A 125 12.07 0.84 18.58
C GLU A 125 13.56 0.53 18.41
N PHE A 126 13.90 -0.22 17.35
CA PHE A 126 15.22 -0.82 17.17
C PHE A 126 15.75 -0.61 15.75
N ARG A 127 16.27 0.59 15.48
CA ARG A 127 16.84 0.95 14.17
C ARG A 127 18.28 1.42 14.25
N ALA A 128 19.10 0.99 13.29
CA ALA A 128 20.47 1.41 13.13
C ALA A 128 20.76 1.75 11.67
N ALA A 129 21.48 2.84 11.41
CA ALA A 129 21.77 3.23 10.04
C ALA A 129 23.23 3.59 9.81
N LYS A 130 23.66 3.43 8.56
CA LYS A 130 24.89 4.00 8.02
C LYS A 130 24.59 4.79 6.76
N ARG A 131 25.47 5.75 6.45
CA ARG A 131 25.45 6.40 5.14
C ARG A 131 25.78 5.36 4.08
N ALA A 132 25.06 5.38 2.96
CA ALA A 132 25.31 4.42 1.90
C ALA A 132 26.65 4.72 1.17
N ASP A 133 27.35 3.66 0.76
CA ASP A 133 28.62 3.74 0.05
C ASP A 133 28.43 3.60 -1.46
N ALA A 134 28.69 4.69 -2.19
CA ALA A 134 28.57 4.77 -3.64
C ALA A 134 29.32 3.66 -4.39
N ALA A 135 30.43 3.17 -3.82
CA ALA A 135 31.24 2.14 -4.45
C ALA A 135 30.71 0.71 -4.24
N ALA A 136 29.77 0.51 -3.31
CA ALA A 136 29.23 -0.80 -2.95
C ALA A 136 27.79 -1.02 -3.43
N ILE A 137 27.04 0.06 -3.70
CA ILE A 137 25.65 0.01 -4.13
C ILE A 137 25.56 -0.18 -5.65
N PRO A 138 24.62 -0.99 -6.15
CA PRO A 138 24.32 -1.08 -7.58
C PRO A 138 24.13 0.31 -8.21
N GLU A 139 24.78 0.54 -9.37
CA GLU A 139 24.79 1.85 -10.05
C GLU A 139 23.38 2.39 -10.29
N ALA A 140 22.44 1.53 -10.69
CA ALA A 140 21.04 1.89 -10.94
C ALA A 140 20.31 2.44 -9.69
N LEU A 141 20.61 1.92 -8.50
CA LEU A 141 20.05 2.41 -7.24
C LEU A 141 20.75 3.70 -6.79
N TRP A 142 22.07 3.78 -6.95
CA TRP A 142 22.81 5.00 -6.63
C TRP A 142 22.38 6.19 -7.50
N ALA A 143 22.05 5.95 -8.77
CA ALA A 143 21.58 6.94 -9.73
C ALA A 143 20.24 7.60 -9.33
N GLN A 144 19.47 7.02 -8.40
CA GLN A 144 18.24 7.64 -7.89
C GLN A 144 18.51 8.89 -7.05
N ARG A 145 19.72 9.03 -6.51
CA ARG A 145 20.11 10.16 -5.68
C ARG A 145 19.98 11.49 -6.43
N GLY A 146 19.24 12.43 -5.87
CA GLY A 146 19.03 13.75 -6.45
C GLY A 146 17.94 13.83 -7.52
N ARG A 147 17.27 12.71 -7.83
CA ARG A 147 16.11 12.70 -8.72
C ARG A 147 14.86 13.24 -8.01
N THR A 148 13.86 13.58 -8.80
CA THR A 148 12.57 14.06 -8.32
C THR A 148 11.51 12.96 -8.42
N PHE A 149 10.73 12.83 -7.36
CA PHE A 149 9.65 11.87 -7.23
C PHE A 149 8.37 12.62 -6.89
N ASP A 150 7.27 12.19 -7.51
CA ASP A 150 5.93 12.55 -7.12
C ASP A 150 5.48 11.57 -6.03
N LEU A 151 5.02 12.10 -4.91
CA LEU A 151 4.60 11.33 -3.74
C LEU A 151 3.08 11.36 -3.67
N TYR A 152 2.48 10.22 -3.35
CA TYR A 152 1.05 9.95 -3.45
C TYR A 152 0.50 9.38 -2.14
N ASP A 153 -0.74 9.74 -1.84
CA ASP A 153 -1.60 9.06 -0.86
C ASP A 153 -2.64 8.20 -1.62
N ALA A 154 -3.76 7.89 -0.98
CA ALA A 154 -4.84 7.12 -1.59
C ALA A 154 -5.65 7.95 -2.60
N GLU A 155 -5.71 9.26 -2.38
CA GLU A 155 -6.56 10.19 -3.11
C GLU A 155 -5.83 10.81 -4.31
N GLY A 156 -4.51 10.91 -4.27
CA GLY A 156 -3.79 11.66 -5.29
C GLY A 156 -2.33 11.93 -4.99
N LYS A 157 -1.78 12.83 -5.79
CA LYS A 157 -0.44 13.38 -5.58
C LYS A 157 -0.49 14.36 -4.41
N VAL A 158 0.35 14.12 -3.42
CA VAL A 158 0.55 14.98 -2.24
C VAL A 158 1.59 16.06 -2.52
N CYS A 159 2.75 15.68 -3.03
CA CYS A 159 3.87 16.60 -3.27
C CYS A 159 4.79 16.11 -4.40
N THR A 160 5.77 16.94 -4.79
CA THR A 160 6.97 16.50 -5.51
C THR A 160 8.18 16.76 -4.62
N ALA A 161 9.05 15.77 -4.44
CA ALA A 161 10.25 15.88 -3.62
C ALA A 161 11.50 15.44 -4.36
N ARG A 162 12.66 15.93 -3.92
CA ARG A 162 13.96 15.49 -4.44
C ARG A 162 14.58 14.49 -3.47
N LEU A 163 15.18 13.41 -3.99
CA LEU A 163 15.91 12.46 -3.17
C LEU A 163 17.26 13.03 -2.70
N GLY A 164 17.48 13.00 -1.39
CA GLY A 164 18.65 13.50 -0.68
C GLY A 164 19.74 12.44 -0.51
N GLU A 165 20.30 12.34 0.69
CA GLU A 165 21.31 11.32 0.97
C GLU A 165 20.70 9.92 1.04
N LEU A 166 21.46 8.91 0.56
CA LEU A 166 21.10 7.50 0.69
C LEU A 166 21.68 6.92 1.97
N SER A 167 20.94 6.02 2.61
CA SER A 167 21.32 5.32 3.83
C SER A 167 20.97 3.84 3.75
N ILE A 168 21.79 3.02 4.39
CA ILE A 168 21.41 1.64 4.72
C ILE A 168 20.80 1.65 6.11
N LEU A 169 19.57 1.20 6.23
CA LEU A 169 18.80 1.10 7.45
C LEU A 169 18.72 -0.38 7.83
N ALA A 170 19.23 -0.75 8.99
CA ALA A 170 18.95 -2.03 9.64
C ALA A 170 17.81 -1.84 10.66
N GLN A 171 16.88 -2.78 10.67
CA GLN A 171 15.68 -2.75 11.50
C GLN A 171 15.50 -4.10 12.21
N HIS A 172 14.80 -4.10 13.35
CA HIS A 172 14.39 -5.30 14.06
C HIS A 172 12.95 -5.10 14.52
N ASP A 173 12.06 -5.94 14.01
CA ASP A 173 10.61 -5.86 14.18
C ASP A 173 10.09 -6.82 15.25
N GLY A 174 11.01 -7.47 15.97
CA GLY A 174 10.61 -8.31 17.10
C GLY A 174 10.01 -7.45 18.21
N PRO A 175 9.02 -7.99 18.95
CA PRO A 175 8.33 -7.29 20.04
C PRO A 175 9.25 -6.88 21.20
N SER A 176 10.47 -7.45 21.25
CA SER A 176 11.48 -7.11 22.24
C SER A 176 12.90 -7.25 21.68
N LEU A 177 13.87 -6.77 22.45
CA LEU A 177 15.30 -6.98 22.18
C LEU A 177 15.75 -8.43 22.42
N PHE A 178 14.91 -9.28 23.03
CA PHE A 178 15.31 -10.59 23.53
C PHE A 178 16.00 -11.43 22.46
N ASP A 179 15.41 -11.53 21.27
CA ASP A 179 15.94 -12.31 20.14
C ASP A 179 17.33 -11.80 19.68
N LEU A 180 17.61 -10.51 19.84
CA LEU A 180 18.91 -9.91 19.49
C LEU A 180 20.02 -10.24 20.51
N TYR A 181 19.65 -10.55 21.76
CA TYR A 181 20.62 -10.81 22.84
C TYR A 181 20.78 -12.30 23.16
N HIS A 182 19.72 -13.09 23.04
CA HIS A 182 19.65 -14.43 23.60
C HIS A 182 19.49 -15.57 22.58
N GLY A 183 19.25 -15.27 21.30
CA GLY A 183 19.00 -16.29 20.27
C GLY A 183 17.55 -16.81 20.29
N SER A 184 17.29 -17.95 19.64
CA SER A 184 15.93 -18.49 19.52
C SER A 184 15.31 -18.85 20.87
N MET A 185 14.00 -18.60 21.01
CA MET A 185 13.17 -18.80 22.21
C MET A 185 13.16 -20.21 22.82
N GLU A 186 13.75 -21.23 22.18
CA GLU A 186 13.55 -22.65 22.53
C GLU A 186 14.08 -23.05 23.93
N ASP A 187 14.92 -22.24 24.57
CA ASP A 187 15.64 -22.60 25.81
C ASP A 187 15.25 -21.77 27.06
N TYR A 188 14.25 -20.87 27.00
CA TYR A 188 14.00 -19.91 28.09
C TYR A 188 12.60 -20.02 28.72
N ASP A 189 12.53 -19.82 30.04
CA ASP A 189 11.28 -19.75 30.82
C ASP A 189 10.54 -18.43 30.53
N GLU A 190 9.21 -18.49 30.36
CA GLU A 190 8.33 -17.35 30.00
C GLU A 190 8.53 -16.11 30.92
N ASP A 191 8.88 -16.31 32.18
CA ASP A 191 9.07 -15.24 33.17
C ASP A 191 10.31 -14.35 32.87
N GLU A 192 11.29 -14.85 32.12
CA GLU A 192 12.51 -14.08 31.76
C GLU A 192 12.26 -13.13 30.58
N TYR A 193 11.25 -13.44 29.74
CA TYR A 193 10.88 -12.69 28.54
C TYR A 193 10.25 -11.33 28.85
N GLU A 194 9.37 -11.25 29.86
CA GLU A 194 8.65 -10.02 30.20
C GLU A 194 9.53 -8.92 30.81
N THR A 195 10.75 -9.25 31.24
CA THR A 195 11.63 -8.32 31.98
C THR A 195 12.72 -7.67 31.14
N PHE A 196 12.82 -7.99 29.84
CA PHE A 196 13.87 -7.44 28.98
C PHE A 196 13.53 -6.00 28.53
N ASP A 197 13.61 -5.05 29.48
CA ASP A 197 13.29 -3.64 29.26
C ASP A 197 14.43 -2.93 28.50
N ARG A 198 14.04 -2.15 27.49
CA ARG A 198 14.88 -1.22 26.73
C ARG A 198 15.74 -0.30 27.62
N GLN A 199 15.28 -0.02 28.85
CA GLN A 199 16.00 0.80 29.83
C GLN A 199 17.36 0.22 30.25
N ASP A 200 17.57 -1.09 30.13
CA ASP A 200 18.78 -1.75 30.61
C ASP A 200 19.94 -1.69 29.61
N HIS A 201 19.69 -1.29 28.35
CA HIS A 201 20.70 -1.27 27.30
C HIS A 201 20.97 0.15 26.75
N PRO A 202 22.25 0.59 26.72
CA PRO A 202 22.61 1.84 26.08
C PRO A 202 22.17 1.87 24.59
N PRO A 203 21.61 2.98 24.08
CA PRO A 203 21.17 3.05 22.69
C PRO A 203 22.24 2.71 21.64
N ALA A 204 23.52 2.92 21.96
CA ALA A 204 24.62 2.57 21.07
C ALA A 204 24.83 1.05 20.97
N GLU A 205 24.60 0.31 22.04
CA GLU A 205 24.69 -1.15 22.09
C GLU A 205 23.55 -1.78 21.29
N ILE A 206 22.32 -1.33 21.52
CA ILE A 206 21.13 -1.74 20.74
C ILE A 206 21.39 -1.57 19.25
N ARG A 207 21.89 -0.40 18.82
CA ARG A 207 22.20 -0.16 17.40
C ARG A 207 23.27 -1.09 16.86
N ALA A 208 24.29 -1.42 17.65
CA ALA A 208 25.33 -2.35 17.24
C ALA A 208 24.77 -3.78 17.08
N LYS A 209 23.86 -4.18 17.98
CA LYS A 209 23.15 -5.47 17.93
C LYS A 209 22.23 -5.59 16.73
N VAL A 210 21.34 -4.61 16.51
CA VAL A 210 20.46 -4.55 15.32
C VAL A 210 21.29 -4.62 14.04
N TRP A 211 22.38 -3.84 13.95
CA TRP A 211 23.23 -3.87 12.77
C TRP A 211 23.94 -5.22 12.57
N ALA A 212 24.40 -5.85 13.66
CA ALA A 212 25.04 -7.15 13.60
C ALA A 212 24.05 -8.25 13.17
N HIS A 213 22.82 -8.18 13.67
CA HIS A 213 21.73 -9.08 13.29
C HIS A 213 21.37 -8.93 11.81
N ALA A 214 21.21 -7.71 11.30
CA ALA A 214 20.98 -7.50 9.87
C ALA A 214 22.14 -7.97 8.96
N SER A 215 23.32 -8.27 9.53
CA SER A 215 24.46 -8.80 8.80
C SER A 215 24.49 -10.33 8.73
N THR A 216 23.57 -11.03 9.40
CA THR A 216 23.46 -12.49 9.30
C THR A 216 22.68 -12.90 8.06
N PRO A 217 23.13 -13.91 7.27
CA PRO A 217 22.53 -14.27 5.98
C PRO A 217 21.06 -14.65 6.03
N ASP A 218 20.59 -15.17 7.17
CA ASP A 218 19.23 -15.66 7.33
C ASP A 218 18.21 -14.54 7.65
N TYR A 219 18.67 -13.29 7.78
CA TYR A 219 17.85 -12.16 8.21
C TYR A 219 17.89 -11.02 7.19
N GLU A 220 16.82 -10.88 6.41
CA GLU A 220 16.60 -9.82 5.42
C GLU A 220 16.08 -8.54 6.07
N SER A 221 16.88 -7.90 6.91
CA SER A 221 16.44 -6.74 7.73
C SER A 221 17.16 -5.43 7.40
N ALA A 222 17.78 -5.34 6.22
CA ALA A 222 18.48 -4.14 5.77
C ALA A 222 17.85 -3.52 4.53
N TRP A 223 17.50 -2.24 4.61
CA TRP A 223 16.86 -1.47 3.55
C TRP A 223 17.78 -0.37 3.03
N LEU A 224 17.69 -0.09 1.73
CA LEU A 224 18.25 1.12 1.13
C LEU A 224 17.16 2.19 1.10
N VAL A 225 17.35 3.25 1.88
CA VAL A 225 16.41 4.37 1.96
C VAL A 225 17.05 5.66 1.48
N ALA A 226 16.25 6.49 0.80
CA ALA A 226 16.62 7.82 0.36
C ALA A 226 15.90 8.87 1.22
N GLU A 227 16.63 9.87 1.69
CA GLU A 227 16.04 11.04 2.32
C GLU A 227 15.08 11.75 1.35
N VAL A 228 13.87 12.08 1.81
CA VAL A 228 12.93 12.92 1.06
C VAL A 228 13.20 14.38 1.43
N VAL A 229 13.80 15.14 0.51
CA VAL A 229 14.11 16.56 0.72
C VAL A 229 12.89 17.39 0.37
N GLY A 230 12.25 17.96 1.39
CA GLY A 230 11.08 18.83 1.26
C GLY A 230 10.88 19.71 2.49
N ASP A 231 9.87 20.58 2.44
CA ASP A 231 9.48 21.51 3.50
C ASP A 231 8.46 20.93 4.49
N GLY A 232 8.17 19.62 4.39
CA GLY A 232 7.15 18.93 5.17
C GLY A 232 5.81 18.77 4.43
N SER A 233 5.64 19.37 3.25
CA SER A 233 4.44 19.21 2.41
C SER A 233 4.12 17.78 1.99
N CYS A 234 5.08 16.87 2.09
CA CYS A 234 4.94 15.45 1.72
C CYS A 234 4.41 14.56 2.85
N GLN A 235 3.98 15.15 3.97
CA GLN A 235 3.41 14.38 5.08
C GLN A 235 2.12 13.68 4.65
N GLY A 236 1.97 12.39 4.98
CA GLY A 236 0.80 11.58 4.62
C GLY A 236 0.94 10.81 3.31
N ALA A 237 1.99 11.07 2.53
CA ALA A 237 2.30 10.25 1.37
C ALA A 237 2.67 8.82 1.78
N LEU A 238 2.11 7.85 1.07
CA LEU A 238 2.24 6.42 1.29
C LEU A 238 3.23 5.79 0.31
N TRP A 239 3.31 6.34 -0.90
CA TRP A 239 4.16 5.83 -1.95
C TRP A 239 4.63 6.94 -2.89
N ALA A 240 5.54 6.61 -3.80
CA ALA A 240 6.10 7.55 -4.75
C ALA A 240 6.37 6.92 -6.11
N ARG A 241 6.44 7.78 -7.11
CA ARG A 241 6.79 7.47 -8.49
C ARG A 241 7.78 8.48 -9.00
N ASP A 242 8.67 8.04 -9.87
CA ASP A 242 9.59 8.93 -10.57
C ASP A 242 8.81 10.02 -11.34
N SER A 243 9.06 11.29 -11.03
CA SER A 243 8.31 12.42 -11.62
C SER A 243 8.53 12.59 -13.14
N ALA A 244 9.51 11.88 -13.71
CA ALA A 244 9.70 11.81 -15.16
C ALA A 244 8.70 10.88 -15.86
N LEU A 245 7.99 10.02 -15.11
CA LEU A 245 6.97 9.14 -15.64
C LEU A 245 5.61 9.86 -15.69
N PRO A 246 4.69 9.43 -16.58
CA PRO A 246 3.30 9.89 -16.53
C PRO A 246 2.67 9.60 -15.17
N PRO A 247 1.67 10.39 -14.73
CA PRO A 247 0.91 10.10 -13.53
C PRO A 247 0.33 8.67 -13.57
N PRO A 248 0.28 7.98 -12.41
CA PRO A 248 -0.35 6.67 -12.30
C PRO A 248 -1.87 6.79 -12.48
N ALA A 249 -2.54 5.68 -12.82
CA ALA A 249 -4.00 5.65 -12.75
C ALA A 249 -4.41 5.26 -11.32
N LEU A 250 -5.16 6.12 -10.65
CA LEU A 250 -5.66 5.85 -9.29
C LEU A 250 -7.10 5.39 -9.36
N LEU A 251 -7.44 4.33 -8.64
CA LEU A 251 -8.83 3.94 -8.46
C LEU A 251 -9.42 4.64 -7.23
N GLN A 252 -10.66 5.10 -7.37
CA GLN A 252 -11.40 5.78 -6.32
C GLN A 252 -12.49 4.86 -5.75
N PRO A 253 -12.53 4.65 -4.43
CA PRO A 253 -13.55 3.83 -3.81
C PRO A 253 -14.89 4.55 -3.78
N ARG A 254 -15.98 3.79 -3.95
CA ARG A 254 -17.37 4.26 -3.79
C ARG A 254 -18.19 3.22 -3.05
N ASP A 255 -18.88 3.68 -2.02
CA ASP A 255 -19.80 2.85 -1.22
C ASP A 255 -21.27 3.03 -1.65
N GLU A 256 -21.50 3.78 -2.73
CA GLU A 256 -22.82 4.13 -3.21
C GLU A 256 -23.53 2.92 -3.88
N PRO A 257 -24.83 2.69 -3.60
CA PRO A 257 -25.59 1.67 -4.29
C PRO A 257 -25.59 1.87 -5.81
N SER A 258 -25.25 0.82 -6.54
CA SER A 258 -25.21 0.80 -8.00
C SER A 258 -25.82 -0.52 -8.51
N GLN A 259 -26.11 -0.59 -9.82
CA GLN A 259 -26.54 -1.85 -10.42
C GLN A 259 -25.46 -2.94 -10.27
N LEU A 260 -24.18 -2.55 -10.27
CA LEU A 260 -23.08 -3.49 -10.10
C LEU A 260 -23.01 -4.03 -8.66
N SER A 261 -23.11 -3.16 -7.64
CA SER A 261 -23.11 -3.62 -6.24
C SER A 261 -24.34 -4.46 -5.93
N ALA A 262 -25.52 -4.11 -6.46
CA ALA A 262 -26.73 -4.94 -6.35
C ALA A 262 -26.54 -6.33 -7.00
N ARG A 263 -25.89 -6.42 -8.16
CA ARG A 263 -25.57 -7.71 -8.80
C ARG A 263 -24.56 -8.52 -8.00
N ARG A 264 -23.56 -7.88 -7.38
CA ARG A 264 -22.57 -8.56 -6.54
C ARG A 264 -23.23 -9.12 -5.27
N LEU A 265 -24.09 -8.34 -4.61
CA LEU A 265 -24.88 -8.79 -3.45
C LEU A 265 -25.80 -9.97 -3.83
N ALA A 266 -26.51 -9.89 -4.95
CA ALA A 266 -27.34 -11.00 -5.42
C ALA A 266 -26.53 -12.27 -5.73
N ALA A 267 -25.31 -12.11 -6.26
CA ALA A 267 -24.40 -13.24 -6.49
C ALA A 267 -23.90 -13.85 -5.16
N HIS A 268 -23.62 -13.03 -4.16
CA HIS A 268 -23.26 -13.47 -2.81
C HIS A 268 -24.40 -14.27 -2.16
N ASP A 269 -25.62 -13.74 -2.18
CA ASP A 269 -26.80 -14.40 -1.61
C ASP A 269 -27.10 -15.76 -2.26
N ALA A 270 -26.79 -15.89 -3.55
CA ALA A 270 -26.93 -17.13 -4.31
C ALA A 270 -25.70 -18.05 -4.26
N SER A 271 -24.64 -17.67 -3.54
CA SER A 271 -23.36 -18.40 -3.58
C SER A 271 -23.44 -19.73 -2.82
N PRO A 272 -22.85 -20.83 -3.37
CA PRO A 272 -22.72 -22.08 -2.65
C PRO A 272 -21.89 -21.96 -1.37
N GLU A 273 -20.93 -21.03 -1.36
CA GLU A 273 -20.04 -20.78 -0.22
C GLU A 273 -20.80 -20.20 0.98
N LEU A 274 -21.66 -19.20 0.78
CA LEU A 274 -22.53 -18.68 1.84
C LEU A 274 -23.45 -19.75 2.40
N ALA A 275 -24.03 -20.59 1.53
CA ALA A 275 -24.88 -21.70 1.94
C ALA A 275 -24.13 -22.77 2.76
N ALA A 276 -22.89 -23.08 2.37
CA ALA A 276 -22.02 -24.00 3.10
C ALA A 276 -21.61 -23.42 4.46
N MET A 277 -21.22 -22.14 4.51
CA MET A 277 -20.88 -21.43 5.74
C MET A 277 -22.04 -21.42 6.73
N LYS A 278 -23.26 -21.09 6.27
CA LYS A 278 -24.48 -21.17 7.10
C LYS A 278 -24.67 -22.57 7.69
N THR A 279 -24.55 -23.60 6.86
CA THR A 279 -24.75 -24.99 7.27
C THR A 279 -23.73 -25.43 8.32
N ALA A 280 -22.46 -25.07 8.12
CA ALA A 280 -21.38 -25.38 9.06
C ALA A 280 -21.58 -24.66 10.41
N TYR A 281 -21.96 -23.38 10.38
CA TYR A 281 -22.23 -22.60 11.58
C TYR A 281 -23.40 -23.17 12.40
N ASP A 282 -24.53 -23.49 11.75
CA ASP A 282 -25.69 -24.05 12.43
C ASP A 282 -25.42 -25.47 12.99
N GLN A 283 -24.61 -26.28 12.28
CA GLN A 283 -24.18 -27.58 12.77
C GLN A 283 -23.31 -27.42 14.02
N TRP A 284 -22.28 -26.58 13.96
CA TRP A 284 -21.39 -26.32 15.09
C TRP A 284 -22.14 -25.79 16.33
N ARG A 285 -23.04 -24.81 16.16
CA ARG A 285 -23.87 -24.30 17.27
C ARG A 285 -24.75 -25.39 17.89
N THR A 286 -25.23 -26.33 17.07
CA THR A 286 -26.02 -27.47 17.53
C THR A 286 -25.16 -28.47 18.31
N GLU A 287 -23.93 -28.73 17.85
CA GLU A 287 -22.98 -29.66 18.50
C GLU A 287 -22.50 -29.16 19.86
N LEU A 288 -22.34 -27.84 20.04
CA LEU A 288 -22.03 -27.24 21.34
C LEU A 288 -23.10 -27.55 22.41
N GLY A 289 -24.36 -27.73 22.01
CA GLY A 289 -25.46 -28.00 22.94
C GLY A 289 -25.75 -26.83 23.89
N ALA A 290 -26.54 -27.06 24.94
CA ALA A 290 -26.81 -26.06 25.98
C ALA A 290 -25.97 -26.35 27.24
N PRO A 291 -25.44 -25.31 27.92
CA PRO A 291 -25.67 -23.88 27.67
C PRO A 291 -24.78 -23.22 26.62
N GLU A 292 -23.67 -23.82 26.22
CA GLU A 292 -22.60 -23.18 25.45
C GLU A 292 -23.09 -22.61 24.11
N GLY A 293 -23.86 -23.38 23.34
CA GLY A 293 -24.43 -22.96 22.07
C GLY A 293 -25.46 -21.83 22.18
N THR A 294 -25.95 -21.51 23.39
CA THR A 294 -26.87 -20.37 23.63
C THR A 294 -26.15 -19.04 23.80
N HIS A 295 -24.82 -19.05 23.98
CA HIS A 295 -24.00 -17.84 23.97
C HIS A 295 -23.77 -17.29 22.55
N TYR A 296 -24.03 -18.10 21.53
CA TYR A 296 -23.85 -17.74 20.13
C TYR A 296 -25.19 -17.46 19.46
N GLU A 297 -25.21 -16.44 18.61
CA GLU A 297 -26.41 -15.98 17.95
C GLU A 297 -26.89 -16.96 16.85
N PRO A 298 -28.20 -16.98 16.55
CA PRO A 298 -28.69 -17.62 15.34
C PRO A 298 -28.08 -16.98 14.08
N TRP A 299 -27.89 -17.76 13.00
CA TRP A 299 -27.36 -17.26 11.74
C TRP A 299 -28.13 -16.03 11.21
N GLU A 300 -29.46 -16.04 11.34
CA GLU A 300 -30.32 -14.94 10.90
C GLU A 300 -30.11 -13.65 11.70
N THR A 301 -29.63 -13.74 12.95
CA THR A 301 -29.22 -12.58 13.72
C THR A 301 -27.87 -12.09 13.25
N LEU A 302 -26.86 -12.98 13.13
CA LEU A 302 -25.53 -12.63 12.63
C LEU A 302 -25.59 -11.95 11.27
N ALA A 303 -26.32 -12.53 10.31
CA ALA A 303 -26.46 -11.99 8.96
C ALA A 303 -27.21 -10.65 8.91
N ARG A 304 -28.05 -10.35 9.90
CA ARG A 304 -28.77 -9.08 10.01
C ARG A 304 -27.90 -8.00 10.65
N GLU A 305 -27.07 -8.36 11.62
CA GLU A 305 -26.19 -7.42 12.33
C GLU A 305 -24.90 -7.13 11.55
N HIS A 306 -24.45 -8.09 10.75
CA HIS A 306 -23.30 -7.98 9.86
C HIS A 306 -23.67 -8.28 8.40
N PRO A 307 -24.56 -7.46 7.79
CA PRO A 307 -25.03 -7.70 6.43
C PRO A 307 -23.90 -7.57 5.41
N ALA A 308 -24.11 -8.16 4.24
CA ALA A 308 -23.17 -8.02 3.14
C ALA A 308 -23.13 -6.57 2.65
N THR A 309 -21.92 -6.04 2.47
CA THR A 309 -21.65 -4.73 1.89
C THR A 309 -20.77 -4.87 0.68
N VAL A 310 -20.96 -4.01 -0.32
CA VAL A 310 -20.11 -3.95 -1.51
C VAL A 310 -19.58 -2.54 -1.71
N ARG A 311 -18.25 -2.42 -1.80
CA ARG A 311 -17.56 -1.21 -2.25
C ARG A 311 -17.08 -1.43 -3.68
N THR A 312 -17.15 -0.39 -4.52
CA THR A 312 -16.67 -0.46 -5.91
C THR A 312 -15.53 0.53 -6.14
N TRP A 313 -14.50 0.11 -6.87
CA TRP A 313 -13.35 0.96 -7.22
C TRP A 313 -13.45 1.40 -8.67
N HIS A 314 -13.34 2.70 -8.90
CA HIS A 314 -13.56 3.30 -10.19
C HIS A 314 -12.30 3.94 -10.76
N ASP A 315 -12.05 3.77 -12.05
CA ASP A 315 -10.98 4.47 -12.76
C ASP A 315 -11.29 5.97 -12.94
N GLU A 316 -10.34 6.70 -13.52
CA GLU A 316 -10.47 8.13 -13.85
C GLU A 316 -11.65 8.45 -14.78
N ARG A 317 -12.18 7.45 -15.50
CA ARG A 317 -13.32 7.58 -16.43
C ARG A 317 -14.64 7.23 -15.74
N GLY A 318 -14.60 6.84 -14.47
CA GLY A 318 -15.73 6.41 -13.68
C GLY A 318 -16.18 4.97 -13.95
N ALA A 319 -15.43 4.19 -14.71
CA ALA A 319 -15.73 2.77 -14.92
C ALA A 319 -15.34 1.98 -13.67
N ALA A 320 -16.24 1.11 -13.20
CA ALA A 320 -15.95 0.22 -12.08
C ALA A 320 -15.00 -0.89 -12.53
N VAL A 321 -13.86 -1.02 -11.87
CA VAL A 321 -12.79 -1.95 -12.22
C VAL A 321 -12.65 -3.06 -11.18
N LEU A 322 -12.86 -2.75 -9.89
CA LEU A 322 -12.87 -3.74 -8.81
C LEU A 322 -14.14 -3.64 -7.96
N THR A 323 -14.50 -4.73 -7.29
CA THR A 323 -15.50 -4.75 -6.23
C THR A 323 -14.96 -5.48 -5.00
N GLU A 324 -15.15 -4.88 -3.83
CA GLU A 324 -14.96 -5.52 -2.53
C GLU A 324 -16.30 -6.00 -2.01
N LEU A 325 -16.38 -7.26 -1.62
CA LEU A 325 -17.49 -7.81 -0.87
C LEU A 325 -17.02 -8.10 0.55
N ARG A 326 -17.80 -7.67 1.54
CA ARG A 326 -17.62 -8.04 2.94
C ARG A 326 -18.94 -8.52 3.50
N PHE A 327 -18.93 -9.66 4.18
CA PHE A 327 -20.08 -10.19 4.89
C PHE A 327 -19.62 -10.80 6.22
N GLY A 328 -20.44 -10.63 7.25
CA GLY A 328 -20.28 -11.34 8.51
C GLY A 328 -19.29 -10.69 9.49
N LYS A 329 -18.99 -11.41 10.57
CA LYS A 329 -18.19 -10.92 11.70
C LYS A 329 -16.77 -11.47 11.60
N PRO A 330 -15.71 -10.65 11.68
CA PRO A 330 -14.35 -11.15 11.78
C PRO A 330 -14.22 -12.05 13.02
N SER A 331 -13.63 -13.24 12.84
CA SER A 331 -13.35 -14.16 13.94
C SER A 331 -12.25 -13.60 14.83
N GLU A 332 -12.34 -13.80 16.14
CA GLU A 332 -11.21 -13.56 17.04
C GLU A 332 -10.08 -14.54 16.64
N TYR A 333 -8.89 -13.99 16.40
CA TYR A 333 -7.69 -14.78 16.11
C TYR A 333 -7.51 -15.84 17.22
N CYS A 334 -7.30 -17.10 16.84
CA CYS A 334 -7.17 -18.29 17.70
C CYS A 334 -8.47 -18.89 18.28
N SER A 335 -9.66 -18.48 17.85
CA SER A 335 -10.89 -19.20 18.20
C SER A 335 -11.05 -20.50 17.39
N SER A 336 -11.69 -21.51 18.00
CA SER A 336 -12.10 -22.75 17.32
C SER A 336 -13.46 -22.60 16.60
N ASP A 337 -13.93 -21.37 16.46
CA ASP A 337 -15.25 -21.06 15.92
C ASP A 337 -15.21 -21.26 14.39
N PRO A 338 -16.31 -21.75 13.79
CA PRO A 338 -16.40 -21.82 12.33
C PRO A 338 -16.32 -20.42 11.73
N ALA A 339 -15.81 -20.32 10.50
CA ALA A 339 -15.75 -19.05 9.79
C ALA A 339 -17.15 -18.41 9.71
N THR A 340 -17.27 -17.18 10.18
CA THR A 340 -18.47 -16.35 10.10
C THR A 340 -18.29 -15.13 9.22
N MET A 341 -17.20 -15.09 8.46
CA MET A 341 -16.84 -13.98 7.59
C MET A 341 -16.60 -14.50 6.17
N LEU A 342 -17.14 -13.78 5.19
CA LEU A 342 -16.79 -13.96 3.79
C LEU A 342 -16.34 -12.63 3.21
N THR A 343 -15.17 -12.62 2.59
CA THR A 343 -14.59 -11.45 1.96
C THR A 343 -14.09 -11.81 0.57
N SER A 344 -14.24 -10.89 -0.38
CA SER A 344 -13.60 -11.05 -1.69
C SER A 344 -13.26 -9.70 -2.29
N LEU A 345 -12.14 -9.66 -3.00
CA LEU A 345 -11.84 -8.61 -3.95
C LEU A 345 -11.88 -9.19 -5.37
N ASP A 346 -12.79 -8.68 -6.19
CA ASP A 346 -13.03 -9.18 -7.54
C ASP A 346 -12.76 -8.10 -8.59
N ARG A 347 -12.10 -8.47 -9.68
CA ARG A 347 -11.99 -7.68 -10.90
C ARG A 347 -13.30 -7.71 -11.68
N VAL A 348 -13.67 -6.58 -12.27
CA VAL A 348 -14.86 -6.41 -13.08
C VAL A 348 -14.49 -6.50 -14.55
N VAL A 349 -14.76 -7.65 -15.18
CA VAL A 349 -14.45 -7.89 -16.60
C VAL A 349 -15.74 -8.17 -17.36
N ASP A 350 -16.11 -7.31 -18.30
CA ASP A 350 -17.36 -7.42 -19.08
C ASP A 350 -18.61 -7.63 -18.20
N GLY A 351 -18.62 -6.98 -17.02
CA GLY A 351 -19.68 -7.09 -16.04
C GLY A 351 -19.75 -8.43 -15.31
N ARG A 352 -18.71 -9.25 -15.37
CA ARG A 352 -18.48 -10.45 -14.53
C ARG A 352 -17.50 -10.12 -13.41
N PHE A 353 -17.50 -10.95 -12.37
CA PHE A 353 -16.61 -10.84 -11.22
C PHE A 353 -15.56 -11.95 -11.31
N GLU A 354 -14.29 -11.57 -11.37
CA GLU A 354 -13.14 -12.48 -11.40
C GLU A 354 -12.33 -12.31 -10.11
N ALA A 355 -12.20 -13.35 -9.29
CA ALA A 355 -11.50 -13.26 -8.02
C ALA A 355 -10.01 -12.92 -8.22
N THR A 356 -9.46 -12.01 -7.41
CA THR A 356 -8.06 -11.53 -7.51
C THR A 356 -7.09 -12.26 -6.58
N GLU A 357 -7.57 -13.19 -5.75
CA GLU A 357 -6.81 -13.82 -4.64
C GLU A 357 -6.28 -12.84 -3.57
N HIS A 358 -6.54 -11.54 -3.72
CA HIS A 358 -6.09 -10.51 -2.80
C HIS A 358 -7.07 -10.30 -1.64
N ALA A 359 -6.54 -9.76 -0.53
CA ALA A 359 -7.34 -9.35 0.61
C ALA A 359 -8.27 -8.17 0.25
N ILE A 360 -9.27 -7.92 1.09
CA ILE A 360 -10.09 -6.70 1.00
C ILE A 360 -9.43 -5.56 1.79
N ASP A 361 -10.02 -4.37 1.71
CA ASP A 361 -9.58 -3.14 2.38
C ASP A 361 -8.17 -2.62 2.01
N PRO A 362 -7.77 -2.60 0.72
CA PRO A 362 -6.66 -1.76 0.31
C PRO A 362 -6.95 -0.30 0.69
N ILE A 363 -5.94 0.36 1.25
CA ILE A 363 -5.97 1.80 1.51
C ILE A 363 -5.77 2.61 0.23
N ALA A 364 -5.08 2.04 -0.77
CA ALA A 364 -4.91 2.66 -2.08
C ALA A 364 -4.87 1.57 -3.16
N VAL A 365 -5.46 1.86 -4.32
CA VAL A 365 -5.38 0.99 -5.50
C VAL A 365 -4.97 1.84 -6.70
N PHE A 366 -3.91 1.45 -7.38
CA PHE A 366 -3.35 2.22 -8.47
C PHE A 366 -2.69 1.33 -9.52
N ASP A 367 -2.64 1.78 -10.75
CA ASP A 367 -1.85 1.19 -11.83
C ASP A 367 -0.60 2.07 -11.99
N ALA A 368 0.51 1.58 -11.44
CA ALA A 368 1.74 2.31 -11.39
C ALA A 368 2.31 2.45 -12.80
N ASP A 369 2.52 1.38 -13.55
CA ASP A 369 3.22 1.44 -14.85
C ASP A 369 2.31 1.62 -16.07
N LEU A 370 1.01 1.78 -15.85
CA LEU A 370 -0.04 1.97 -16.85
C LEU A 370 -0.21 0.74 -17.76
N ASP A 371 -0.03 -0.46 -17.19
CA ASP A 371 -0.15 -1.73 -17.90
C ASP A 371 -1.55 -2.41 -17.75
N GLY A 372 -2.43 -1.82 -16.95
CA GLY A 372 -3.77 -2.32 -16.64
C GLY A 372 -3.82 -3.37 -15.52
N GLN A 373 -2.69 -3.65 -14.87
CA GLN A 373 -2.59 -4.38 -13.62
C GLN A 373 -2.52 -3.38 -12.47
N TYR A 374 -3.21 -3.70 -11.38
CA TYR A 374 -3.31 -2.80 -10.25
C TYR A 374 -2.42 -3.27 -9.11
N GLU A 375 -1.69 -2.34 -8.54
CA GLU A 375 -1.08 -2.39 -7.23
C GLU A 375 -2.13 -2.09 -6.16
N LEU A 376 -2.12 -2.91 -5.11
CA LEU A 376 -2.99 -2.79 -3.95
C LEU A 376 -2.13 -2.57 -2.73
N LEU A 377 -2.28 -1.41 -2.10
CA LEU A 377 -1.60 -1.06 -0.87
C LEU A 377 -2.55 -1.28 0.29
N TYR A 378 -2.17 -2.13 1.23
CA TYR A 378 -2.90 -2.40 2.46
C TYR A 378 -2.21 -1.75 3.65
N ARG A 379 -2.99 -1.45 4.69
CA ARG A 379 -2.47 -1.15 6.01
C ARG A 379 -2.97 -2.24 6.95
N ASN A 380 -2.05 -2.94 7.60
CA ASN A 380 -2.41 -3.98 8.56
C ASN A 380 -3.12 -3.33 9.77
N ALA A 381 -4.36 -3.75 10.02
CA ALA A 381 -5.24 -3.15 11.01
C ALA A 381 -4.93 -3.58 12.45
N ASP A 382 -4.34 -4.77 12.64
CA ASP A 382 -4.11 -5.35 13.97
C ASP A 382 -2.94 -4.68 14.69
N ASP A 383 -1.88 -4.34 13.95
CA ASP A 383 -0.73 -3.64 14.50
C ASP A 383 -0.68 -2.16 14.08
N GLY A 384 -1.50 -1.72 13.11
CA GLY A 384 -1.51 -0.35 12.59
C GLY A 384 -0.18 0.11 11.99
N GLU A 385 0.79 -0.80 11.91
CA GLU A 385 2.20 -0.50 11.76
C GLU A 385 2.76 -1.03 10.45
N VAL A 386 2.12 -1.96 9.74
CA VAL A 386 2.69 -2.54 8.53
C VAL A 386 1.87 -2.14 7.29
N ALA A 387 2.53 -1.65 6.24
CA ALA A 387 1.92 -1.45 4.94
C ALA A 387 2.38 -2.52 3.94
N ASP A 388 1.46 -3.35 3.46
CA ASP A 388 1.70 -4.41 2.48
C ASP A 388 1.36 -3.90 1.06
N LEU A 389 2.27 -4.07 0.10
CA LEU A 389 1.93 -3.93 -1.31
C LEU A 389 1.72 -5.33 -1.88
N VAL A 390 0.65 -5.47 -2.66
CA VAL A 390 0.43 -6.64 -3.49
C VAL A 390 0.25 -6.14 -4.91
N SER A 391 1.00 -6.71 -5.84
CA SER A 391 0.85 -6.45 -7.27
C SER A 391 0.89 -7.76 -8.02
N GLU A 392 0.08 -7.84 -9.07
CA GLU A 392 0.02 -9.01 -9.96
C GLU A 392 1.32 -9.17 -10.79
N THR A 393 2.06 -8.08 -10.99
CA THR A 393 3.31 -8.06 -11.79
C THR A 393 4.54 -7.86 -10.91
N LEU A 394 4.40 -7.09 -9.83
CA LEU A 394 5.41 -6.86 -8.82
C LEU A 394 5.08 -7.72 -7.60
N ALA A 395 5.35 -9.03 -7.67
CA ALA A 395 5.21 -9.92 -6.51
C ALA A 395 6.25 -9.52 -5.43
N GLN A 396 5.93 -8.45 -4.69
CA GLN A 396 6.76 -7.81 -3.69
C GLN A 396 5.87 -7.48 -2.51
N ARG A 397 5.81 -8.41 -1.54
CA ARG A 397 5.27 -8.13 -0.22
C ARG A 397 6.37 -7.46 0.59
N TRP A 398 6.12 -6.23 1.05
CA TRP A 398 7.04 -5.53 1.94
C TRP A 398 6.31 -5.26 3.23
N ASP A 399 6.87 -5.69 4.36
CA ASP A 399 6.38 -5.30 5.67
C ASP A 399 7.02 -3.96 6.05
N VAL A 400 6.33 -2.85 5.75
CA VAL A 400 6.89 -1.51 5.95
C VAL A 400 6.25 -0.81 7.16
N ASP A 401 7.08 -0.57 8.17
CA ASP A 401 6.69 0.08 9.43
C ASP A 401 6.27 1.56 9.31
N GLU A 402 4.98 1.87 9.56
CA GLU A 402 4.39 3.19 9.77
C GLU A 402 4.33 3.64 11.24
N VAL A 403 4.89 2.95 12.22
CA VAL A 403 4.97 3.27 13.67
C VAL A 403 4.23 4.54 14.17
N PHE A 404 2.95 4.44 14.50
CA PHE A 404 2.23 5.43 15.31
C PHE A 404 1.77 4.76 16.60
N TYR A 405 2.26 5.25 17.73
CA TYR A 405 1.98 4.71 19.06
C TYR A 405 0.46 4.66 19.31
N CYS A 406 -0.06 3.47 19.59
CA CYS A 406 -1.41 3.29 20.12
C CYS A 406 -1.42 3.84 21.56
N PRO A 407 -2.09 4.97 21.87
CA PRO A 407 -2.28 5.35 23.25
C PRO A 407 -3.39 4.47 23.81
N CYS A 408 -3.02 3.50 24.66
CA CYS A 408 -3.97 2.85 25.55
C CYS A 408 -4.74 3.88 26.41
#